data_AF-A0A937VMH6-F1
#
_entry.id   AF-A0A937VMH6-F1
#
_cell.length_a   1.000
_cell.length_b   1.000
_cell.length_c   1.000
_cell.angle_alpha   90.00
_cell.angle_beta   90.00
_cell.angle_gamma   90.00
#
_symmetry.space_group_name_H-M   'P 1'
#
loop_
_entity.id
_entity.type
_entity.pdbx_description
1 polymer ?
#
loop_
_entity_poly.entity_id
_entity_poly.type
_entity_poly.pdbx_seq_one_letter_code
_entity_poly.pdbx_strand_id
1 'polypeptide(L)' 'MIWPGDTAMKTTVVIDEALLQEAMEAARVKTKREAIETGLRELVRRKNMEAFRRELGTFDIELSLEELERLRSDE' A
#
# COMPACT_ATOMS: atom_id res chain seq x y z
N MET A 1 -10.34 15.91 22.84
CA MET A 1 -10.12 14.56 22.31
C MET A 1 -9.90 14.70 20.81
N ILE A 2 -8.68 14.42 20.32
CA ILE A 2 -8.32 14.53 18.90
C ILE A 2 -8.18 13.09 18.38
N TRP A 3 -8.96 12.72 17.37
CA TRP A 3 -8.81 11.43 16.70
C TRP A 3 -7.61 11.44 15.74
N PRO A 4 -6.89 10.31 15.58
CA PRO A 4 -5.74 10.20 14.69
C PRO A 4 -6.24 10.14 13.23
N GLY A 5 -6.50 11.31 12.65
CA GLY A 5 -6.99 11.43 11.28
C GLY A 5 -6.93 12.87 10.75
N ASP A 6 -6.99 13.86 11.63
CA ASP A 6 -7.02 15.28 11.26
C ASP A 6 -5.61 15.91 11.27
N THR A 7 -4.69 15.39 10.46
CA THR A 7 -3.42 16.09 10.15
C THR A 7 -3.24 16.23 8.65
N ALA A 8 -4.23 16.85 7.98
CA ALA A 8 -4.05 17.30 6.61
C ALA A 8 -2.99 18.41 6.57
N MET A 9 -1.77 18.08 6.12
CA MET A 9 -0.65 19.02 5.99
C MET A 9 -0.59 19.60 4.58
N LYS A 10 -0.51 20.93 4.47
CA LYS A 10 -0.25 21.61 3.19
C LYS A 10 1.24 21.59 2.91
N THR A 11 1.62 21.11 1.72
CA THR A 11 3.02 21.07 1.26
C THR A 11 3.11 21.64 -0.14
N THR A 12 4.13 22.45 -0.42
CA THR A 12 4.46 22.93 -1.77
C THR A 12 5.61 22.11 -2.31
N VAL A 13 5.42 21.49 -3.47
CA VAL A 13 6.40 20.64 -4.16
C VAL A 13 6.42 20.96 -5.65
N VAL A 14 7.58 20.82 -6.27
CA VAL A 14 7.72 20.88 -7.73
C VAL A 14 7.63 19.46 -8.26
N ILE A 15 6.65 19.19 -9.13
CA ILE A 15 6.38 17.87 -9.71
C ILE A 15 6.35 18.03 -11.23
N ASP A 16 6.83 17.01 -11.94
CA ASP A 16 6.69 16.90 -13.39
C ASP A 16 5.19 16.81 -13.77
N GLU A 17 4.72 17.74 -14.61
CA GLU A 17 3.31 17.84 -14.98
C GLU A 17 2.84 16.65 -15.83
N ALA A 18 3.70 16.12 -16.72
CA ALA A 18 3.35 15.00 -17.58
C ALA A 18 3.18 13.72 -16.73
N LEU A 19 4.09 13.50 -15.77
CA LEU A 19 3.98 12.39 -14.82
C LEU A 19 2.70 12.49 -13.98
N LEU A 20 2.38 13.68 -13.49
CA LEU A 20 1.18 13.89 -12.68
C LEU A 20 -0.10 13.64 -13.48
N GLN A 21 -0.12 14.08 -14.73
CA GLN A 21 -1.25 13.85 -15.64
C GLN A 21 -1.43 12.36 -15.94
N GLU A 22 -0.35 11.64 -16.26
CA GLU A 22 -0.38 10.19 -16.47
C GLU A 22 -0.88 9.46 -15.21
N ALA A 23 -0.41 9.86 -14.03
CA ALA A 23 -0.87 9.29 -12.77
C ALA A 23 -2.37 9.57 -12.52
N MET A 24 -2.86 10.77 -12.86
CA MET A 24 -4.28 11.12 -12.74
C MET A 24 -5.15 10.27 -13.66
N GLU A 25 -4.72 10.05 -14.90
CA GLU A 25 -5.42 9.21 -15.88
C GLU A 25 -5.42 7.73 -15.47
N ALA A 26 -4.26 7.21 -15.06
CA ALA A 26 -4.10 5.84 -14.60
C ALA A 26 -4.95 5.55 -13.35
N ALA A 27 -4.99 6.51 -12.41
CA ALA A 27 -5.80 6.40 -11.19
C ALA A 27 -7.28 6.78 -11.39
N ARG A 28 -7.64 7.37 -12.55
CA ARG A 28 -8.98 7.89 -12.87
C ARG A 28 -9.51 8.90 -11.84
N VAL A 29 -8.64 9.80 -11.39
CA VAL A 29 -8.95 10.82 -10.38
C VAL A 29 -9.01 12.21 -11.00
N LYS A 30 -9.72 13.12 -10.34
CA LYS A 30 -9.97 14.47 -10.88
C LYS A 30 -9.01 15.52 -10.34
N THR A 31 -8.36 15.25 -9.21
CA THR A 31 -7.50 16.23 -8.54
C THR A 31 -6.06 15.75 -8.40
N LYS A 32 -5.12 16.71 -8.48
CA LYS A 32 -3.69 16.48 -8.23
C LYS A 32 -3.46 15.86 -6.85
N ARG A 33 -4.21 16.30 -5.83
CA ARG A 33 -4.15 15.76 -4.47
C ARG A 33 -4.50 14.27 -4.43
N GLU A 34 -5.59 13.85 -5.06
CA GLU A 34 -5.99 12.44 -5.09
C GLU A 34 -4.95 11.55 -5.79
N ALA A 35 -4.36 12.03 -6.88
CA ALA A 35 -3.29 11.29 -7.58
C ALA A 35 -2.06 11.13 -6.69
N ILE A 36 -1.64 12.21 -6.01
CA ILE A 36 -0.52 12.18 -5.07
C ILE A 36 -0.80 11.22 -3.91
N GLU A 37 -1.98 11.33 -3.27
CA GLU A 37 -2.35 10.45 -2.15
C GLU A 37 -2.44 8.97 -2.57
N THR A 38 -2.97 8.70 -3.77
CA THR A 38 -3.04 7.35 -4.34
C THR A 38 -1.64 6.79 -4.58
N GLY A 39 -0.76 7.57 -5.19
CA GLY A 39 0.64 7.19 -5.42
C GLY A 39 1.40 6.91 -4.12
N LEU A 40 1.24 7.78 -3.11
CA LEU A 40 1.86 7.60 -1.78
C LEU A 40 1.37 6.32 -1.09
N ARG A 41 0.05 6.06 -1.13
CA ARG A 41 -0.53 4.84 -0.54
C ARG A 41 -0.01 3.59 -1.22
N GLU A 42 0.07 3.59 -2.55
CA GLU A 42 0.57 2.45 -3.32
C GLU A 42 2.07 2.21 -3.07
N LEU A 43 2.87 3.27 -2.94
CA LEU A 43 4.28 3.15 -2.56
C LEU A 43 4.45 2.45 -1.20
N VAL A 44 3.72 2.91 -0.17
CA VAL A 44 3.75 2.30 1.16
C VAL A 44 3.31 0.83 1.09
N ARG A 45 2.21 0.54 0.37
CA ARG A 45 1.70 -0.83 0.20
C ARG A 45 2.76 -1.73 -0.44
N ARG A 46 3.45 -1.26 -1.48
CA ARG A 46 4.53 -2.01 -2.14
C ARG A 46 5.71 -2.28 -1.21
N LYS A 47 6.13 -1.28 -0.42
CA LYS A 47 7.22 -1.46 0.56
C LYS A 47 6.86 -2.43 1.67
N ASN A 48 5.63 -2.41 2.15
CA ASN A 48 5.15 -3.39 3.13
C ASN A 48 5.15 -4.80 2.53
N MET A 49 4.69 -4.95 1.28
CA MET A 49 4.73 -6.24 0.58
C MET A 49 6.16 -6.73 0.34
N GLU A 50 7.09 -5.85 -0.01
CA GLU A 50 8.52 -6.17 -0.16
C GLU A 50 9.17 -6.56 1.18
N ALA A 51 8.79 -5.93 2.29
CA ALA A 51 9.25 -6.30 3.62
C ALA A 51 8.71 -7.68 4.01
N PHE A 52 7.40 -7.89 3.84
CA PHE A 52 6.75 -9.17 4.13
C PHE A 52 7.33 -10.32 3.30
N ARG A 53 7.60 -10.12 2.00
CA ARG A 53 8.28 -11.13 1.16
C ARG A 53 9.68 -11.47 1.64
N ARG A 54 10.44 -10.47 2.10
CA ARG A 54 11.78 -10.69 2.68
C ARG A 54 11.69 -11.52 3.95
N GLU A 55 10.70 -11.24 4.80
CA GLU A 55 10.46 -12.00 6.03
C GLU A 55 9.97 -13.43 5.74
N LEU A 56 9.03 -13.61 4.79
CA LEU A 56 8.52 -14.93 4.40
C LEU A 56 9.58 -15.85 3.77
N GLY A 57 10.57 -15.31 3.07
CA GLY A 57 11.72 -16.10 2.60
C GLY A 57 12.62 -16.65 3.73
N THR A 58 12.37 -16.21 4.96
CA THR A 58 13.03 -16.67 6.20
C THR A 58 12.09 -17.47 7.11
N PHE A 59 10.79 -17.56 6.79
CA PHE A 59 9.88 -18.43 7.52
C PHE A 59 10.02 -19.85 6.97
N ASP A 60 10.68 -20.70 7.74
CA ASP A 60 10.62 -22.15 7.56
C ASP A 60 9.24 -22.60 8.05
N ILE A 61 8.23 -22.46 7.20
CA ILE A 61 6.88 -22.94 7.51
C ILE A 61 6.91 -24.44 7.28
N GLU A 62 7.42 -25.19 8.27
CA GLU A 62 7.22 -26.64 8.37
C GLU A 62 5.76 -26.91 8.71
N LEU A 63 4.88 -26.77 7.72
CA LEU A 63 3.50 -27.23 7.81
C LEU A 63 3.28 -28.30 6.75
N SER A 64 2.87 -29.48 7.20
CA SER A 64 2.37 -30.50 6.30
C SER A 64 1.05 -30.06 5.67
N LEU A 65 0.71 -30.63 4.50
CA LEU A 65 -0.54 -30.34 3.81
C LEU A 65 -1.76 -30.60 4.71
N GLU A 66 -1.69 -31.63 5.55
CA GLU A 66 -2.74 -32.01 6.49
C GLU A 66 -2.95 -30.96 7.59
N GLU A 67 -1.88 -30.35 8.11
CA GLU A 67 -1.97 -29.28 9.12
C GLU A 67 -2.53 -27.98 8.52
N LEU A 68 -2.18 -27.68 7.26
CA LEU A 68 -2.74 -26.54 6.55
C LEU A 68 -4.23 -26.69 6.29
N GLU A 69 -4.68 -27.89 5.93
CA GLU A 69 -6.10 -28.19 5.71
C GLU A 69 -6.91 -28.06 7.00
N ARG A 70 -6.38 -28.52 8.14
CA ARG A 70 -7.02 -28.38 9.45
C ARG A 70 -7.23 -26.92 9.87
N LEU A 71 -6.23 -26.06 9.67
CA LEU A 71 -6.34 -24.63 10.00
C LEU A 71 -7.40 -23.90 9.17
N ARG A 72 -7.68 -24.41 7.95
CA ARG A 72 -8.67 -23.82 7.03
C ARG A 72 -10.09 -24.32 7.28
N SER A 73 -10.24 -25.48 7.92
CA SER A 73 -11.54 -26.08 8.24
C SER A 73 -12.15 -25.59 9.57
N ASP A 74 -11.42 -24.78 10.33
CA ASP A 74 -11.89 -24.16 11.58
C ASP A 74 -12.55 -22.77 11.38
N GLU A 75 -12.80 -22.35 10.13
CA GLU A 75 -13.69 -21.23 9.76
C GLU A 75 -15.08 -21.73 9.33
#